data_AF-A0A2V7YR40-F1
#
_entry.id   AF-A0A2V7YR40-F1
#
_cell.length_a   1.000
_cell.length_b   1.000
_cell.length_c   1.000
_cell.angle_alpha   90.00
_cell.angle_beta   90.00
_cell.angle_gamma   90.00
#
_symmetry.space_group_name_H-M   'P 1'
#
loop_
_entity.id
_entity.type
_entity.pdbx_description
1 polymer ?
#
loop_
_entity_poly.entity_id
_entity_poly.type
_entity_poly.pdbx_seq_one_letter_code
_entity_poly.pdbx_strand_id
1 'polypeptide(L)'
;MLYELQKKPGRHALVVFTDGVDQGSTFRLEHLIHYARYAGVPLYPVIKNRMLMKMMRFGIGYLQARKIANVARDTGATYFIIQQENELPSVYARIAQELRQQYQLDFYSDPSAADVWHALQIRSSAGQQLRIPNGYFP
;
A
#
# COMPACT_ATOMS: atom_id res chain seq x y z
N MET A 1 -3.46 16.09 -4.13
CA MET A 1 -2.22 15.41 -4.57
C MET A 1 -2.49 13.95 -4.99
N LEU A 2 -3.09 13.10 -4.15
CA LEU A 2 -3.47 11.71 -4.53
C LEU A 2 -4.62 11.64 -5.56
N TYR A 3 -5.66 12.46 -5.39
CA TYR A 3 -6.79 12.53 -6.34
C TYR A 3 -6.37 12.94 -7.77
N GLU A 4 -5.31 13.73 -7.90
CA GLU A 4 -4.77 14.14 -9.20
C GLU A 4 -4.10 12.98 -9.95
N LEU A 5 -3.71 11.90 -9.25
CA LEU A 5 -3.16 10.70 -9.88
C LEU A 5 -4.26 9.88 -10.58
N GLN A 6 -5.51 9.94 -10.11
CA GLN A 6 -6.64 9.26 -10.77
C GLN A 6 -6.94 9.85 -12.16
N LYS A 7 -6.69 11.16 -12.34
CA LYS A 7 -6.97 11.87 -13.59
C LYS A 7 -5.89 11.67 -14.66
N LYS A 8 -4.73 11.12 -14.30
CA LYS A 8 -3.64 10.88 -15.23
C LYS A 8 -3.79 9.48 -15.85
N PRO A 9 -3.55 9.32 -17.16
CA PRO A 9 -3.54 8.00 -17.78
C PRO A 9 -2.32 7.20 -17.32
N GLY A 10 -2.51 5.90 -17.07
CA GLY A 10 -1.45 4.97 -16.69
C GLY A 10 -1.59 4.39 -15.29
N ARG A 11 -0.62 3.56 -14.90
CA ARG A 11 -0.60 2.89 -13.59
C ARG A 11 0.20 3.74 -12.61
N HIS A 12 -0.44 4.15 -11.53
CA HIS A 12 0.13 5.06 -10.54
C HIS A 12 0.39 4.32 -9.24
N ALA A 13 1.43 4.76 -8.52
CA ALA A 13 1.73 4.30 -7.18
C ALA A 13 2.29 5.44 -6.35
N LEU A 14 2.05 5.41 -5.05
CA LEU A 14 2.69 6.30 -4.10
C LEU A 14 3.81 5.54 -3.40
N VAL A 15 5.06 5.92 -3.67
CA VAL A 15 6.22 5.33 -2.98
C VAL A 15 6.66 6.28 -1.87
N VAL A 16 6.67 5.79 -0.63
CA VAL A 16 6.99 6.60 0.56
C VAL A 16 8.30 6.10 1.13
N PHE A 17 9.38 6.87 0.99
CA PHE A 17 10.65 6.56 1.63
C PHE A 17 10.72 7.22 3.01
N THR A 18 10.93 6.44 4.07
CA THR A 18 10.87 6.92 5.47
C THR A 18 11.79 6.09 6.38
N ASP A 19 12.17 6.62 7.54
CA ASP A 19 12.80 5.86 8.63
C ASP A 19 11.75 5.16 9.53
N GLY A 20 10.46 5.32 9.24
CA GLY A 20 9.36 4.69 9.96
C GLY A 20 9.06 5.32 11.32
N VAL A 21 9.64 6.49 11.63
CA VAL A 21 9.36 7.23 12.87
C VAL A 21 8.58 8.49 12.52
N ASP A 22 7.33 8.55 12.99
CA ASP A 22 6.52 9.76 12.87
C ASP A 22 6.93 10.77 13.95
N GLN A 23 7.36 11.96 13.54
CA GLN A 23 7.83 13.04 14.42
C GLN A 23 6.87 14.24 14.33
N GLY A 24 5.70 14.08 14.95
CA GLY A 24 4.77 15.20 15.12
C GLY A 24 3.95 15.55 13.87
N SER A 25 3.62 14.58 13.01
CA SER A 25 2.73 14.82 11.88
C SER A 25 1.38 15.36 12.33
N THR A 26 0.89 16.39 11.64
CA THR A 26 -0.45 16.95 11.86
C THR A 26 -1.55 15.95 11.49
N PHE A 27 -1.27 15.04 10.56
CA PHE A 27 -2.19 14.00 10.11
C PHE A 27 -1.82 12.65 10.70
N ARG A 28 -2.85 11.95 11.22
CA ARG A 28 -2.70 10.57 11.70
C ARG A 28 -2.60 9.58 10.53
N LEU A 29 -1.96 8.45 10.80
CA LEU A 29 -1.85 7.34 9.84
C LEU A 29 -3.21 6.85 9.33
N GLU A 30 -4.26 6.87 10.16
CA GLU A 30 -5.61 6.47 9.73
C GLU A 30 -6.15 7.35 8.60
N HIS A 31 -5.88 8.66 8.65
CA HIS A 31 -6.29 9.58 7.58
C HIS A 31 -5.55 9.25 6.27
N LEU A 32 -4.26 8.95 6.34
CA LEU A 32 -3.47 8.51 5.17
C LEU A 32 -4.07 7.24 4.55
N ILE A 33 -4.42 6.24 5.37
CA ILE A 33 -5.07 5.01 4.89
C ILE A 33 -6.39 5.34 4.22
N HIS A 34 -7.23 6.17 4.83
CA HIS A 34 -8.51 6.57 4.27
C HIS A 34 -8.35 7.27 2.91
N TYR A 35 -7.43 8.24 2.81
CA TYR A 35 -7.15 8.92 1.54
C TYR A 35 -6.57 7.99 0.48
N ALA A 36 -5.68 7.06 0.84
CA ALA A 36 -5.10 6.11 -0.10
C ALA A 36 -6.15 5.13 -0.63
N ARG A 37 -7.07 4.67 0.24
CA ARG A 37 -8.24 3.86 -0.14
C ARG A 37 -9.14 4.60 -1.12
N TYR A 38 -9.45 5.86 -0.81
CA TYR A 38 -10.29 6.70 -1.67
C TYR A 38 -9.66 6.96 -3.05
N ALA A 39 -8.34 7.17 -3.06
CA ALA A 39 -7.61 7.39 -4.30
C ALA A 39 -7.45 6.13 -5.16
N GLY A 40 -7.63 4.92 -4.58
CA GLY A 40 -7.40 3.67 -5.29
C GLY A 40 -5.94 3.49 -5.77
N VAL A 41 -5.00 4.22 -5.17
CA VAL A 41 -3.58 4.19 -5.56
C VAL A 41 -2.80 3.30 -4.58
N PRO A 42 -2.07 2.27 -5.05
CA PRO A 42 -1.24 1.43 -4.20
C PRO A 42 -0.13 2.23 -3.52
N LEU A 43 0.03 2.04 -2.21
CA LEU A 43 1.02 2.74 -1.39
C LEU A 43 2.15 1.78 -1.00
N TYR A 44 3.39 2.13 -1.38
CA TYR A 44 4.59 1.34 -1.13
C TYR A 44 5.52 2.05 -0.13
N PRO A 45 5.43 1.74 1.17
CA PRO A 45 6.40 2.21 2.14
C PRO A 45 7.76 1.54 1.92
N VAL A 46 8.81 2.33 1.85
CA VAL A 46 10.21 1.89 1.80
C VAL A 46 10.89 2.42 3.06
N ILE A 47 11.18 1.52 3.99
CA ILE A 47 11.62 1.88 5.34
C ILE A 47 13.13 1.68 5.46
N LYS A 48 13.88 2.73 5.77
CA LYS A 48 15.29 2.63 6.17
C LYS A 48 15.41 2.70 7.69
N ASN A 49 15.22 1.56 8.36
CA ASN A 49 15.34 1.49 9.81
C ASN A 49 16.05 0.22 10.26
N ARG A 50 17.36 0.33 10.52
CA ARG A 50 18.19 -0.77 11.02
C ARG A 50 17.69 -1.31 12.36
N MET A 51 17.17 -0.44 13.23
CA MET A 51 16.68 -0.84 14.55
C MET A 51 15.39 -1.66 14.42
N LEU A 52 14.42 -1.20 13.64
CA LEU A 52 13.19 -1.95 13.35
C LEU A 52 13.52 -3.33 12.78
N MET A 53 14.45 -3.40 11.83
CA MET A 53 14.86 -4.66 11.22
C MET A 53 15.53 -5.60 12.22
N LYS A 54 16.42 -5.09 13.08
CA LYS A 54 17.05 -5.85 14.15
C LYS A 54 15.99 -6.35 15.13
N MET A 55 15.10 -5.48 15.57
CA MET A 55 14.00 -5.83 16.48
C MET A 55 13.13 -6.93 15.86
N MET A 56 12.70 -6.80 14.60
CA MET A 56 11.90 -7.82 13.91
C MET A 56 12.56 -9.20 13.90
N ARG A 57 13.88 -9.27 13.70
CA ARG A 57 14.64 -10.54 13.76
C ARG A 57 14.63 -11.19 15.14
N PHE A 58 14.56 -10.39 16.20
CA PHE A 58 14.45 -10.86 17.60
C PHE A 58 13.00 -11.00 18.06
N GLY A 59 12.03 -10.83 17.17
CA GLY A 59 10.61 -10.90 17.49
C GLY A 59 10.07 -9.69 18.26
N ILE A 60 10.82 -8.59 18.32
CA ILE A 60 10.48 -7.33 18.99
C ILE A 60 10.12 -6.31 17.89
N GLY A 61 9.27 -5.31 18.14
CA GLY A 61 8.95 -4.28 17.13
C GLY A 61 7.94 -4.68 16.04
N TYR A 62 7.29 -5.85 16.17
CA TYR A 62 6.20 -6.26 15.28
C TYR A 62 5.06 -5.24 15.19
N LEU A 63 4.77 -4.48 16.25
CA LEU A 63 3.66 -3.52 16.26
C LEU A 63 3.84 -2.40 15.22
N GLN A 64 5.04 -1.84 15.09
CA GLN A 64 5.33 -0.81 14.09
C GLN A 64 5.36 -1.39 12.67
N ALA A 65 6.00 -2.54 12.49
CA ALA A 65 5.97 -3.24 11.20
C ALA A 65 4.54 -3.62 10.78
N ARG A 66 3.67 -4.00 11.72
CA ARG A 66 2.26 -4.31 11.47
C ARG A 66 1.47 -3.09 11.01
N LYS A 67 1.68 -1.92 11.61
CA LYS A 67 1.02 -0.67 11.15
C LYS A 67 1.36 -0.37 9.69
N ILE A 68 2.64 -0.41 9.34
CA ILE A 68 3.09 -0.11 7.97
C ILE A 68 2.62 -1.18 6.98
N ALA A 69 2.70 -2.46 7.39
CA ALA A 69 2.20 -3.57 6.60
C ALA A 69 0.68 -3.47 6.35
N ASN A 70 -0.09 -3.01 7.34
CA ASN A 70 -1.54 -2.84 7.19
C ASN A 70 -1.87 -1.75 6.17
N VAL A 71 -1.17 -0.60 6.22
CA VAL A 71 -1.37 0.49 5.24
C VAL A 71 -1.09 0.00 3.81
N ALA A 72 0.03 -0.69 3.61
CA ALA A 72 0.37 -1.24 2.30
C ALA A 72 -0.66 -2.28 1.84
N ARG A 73 -1.03 -3.22 2.72
CA ARG A 73 -1.99 -4.28 2.40
C ARG A 73 -3.37 -3.75 2.07
N ASP A 74 -3.86 -2.76 2.80
CA ASP A 74 -5.17 -2.14 2.58
C ASP A 74 -5.31 -1.56 1.17
N THR A 75 -4.19 -1.05 0.63
CA THR A 75 -4.13 -0.46 -0.72
C THR A 75 -3.73 -1.47 -1.80
N GLY A 76 -3.63 -2.75 -1.47
CA GLY A 76 -3.22 -3.81 -2.42
C GLY A 76 -1.73 -3.82 -2.73
N ALA A 77 -0.90 -3.18 -1.92
CA ALA A 77 0.55 -3.06 -2.07
C ALA A 77 1.33 -3.87 -1.01
N THR A 78 2.66 -3.76 -1.04
CA THR A 78 3.56 -4.27 0.01
C THR A 78 4.45 -3.15 0.53
N TYR A 79 5.12 -3.42 1.65
CA TYR A 79 6.20 -2.58 2.15
C TYR A 79 7.56 -3.22 1.84
N PHE A 80 8.60 -2.39 1.91
CA PHE A 80 10.00 -2.78 1.79
C PHE A 80 10.76 -2.25 2.99
N ILE A 81 11.74 -3.00 3.47
CA ILE A 81 12.71 -2.52 4.46
C ILE A 81 14.08 -2.65 3.82
N ILE A 82 14.84 -1.56 3.81
CA ILE A 82 16.20 -1.51 3.28
C ILE A 82 17.20 -1.25 4.41
N GLN A 83 18.41 -1.78 4.27
CA GLN A 83 19.55 -1.48 5.13
C GLN A 83 20.36 -0.29 4.59
N GLN A 84 20.48 -0.22 3.27
CA GLN A 84 21.35 0.69 2.53
C GLN A 84 20.60 1.22 1.29
N GLU A 85 20.90 2.45 0.91
CA GLU A 85 20.27 3.12 -0.24
C GLU A 85 20.59 2.45 -1.58
N ASN A 86 21.69 1.70 -1.67
CA ASN A 86 22.03 0.93 -2.86
C ASN A 86 21.02 -0.20 -3.17
N GLU A 87 20.12 -0.53 -2.24
CA GLU A 87 19.03 -1.49 -2.46
C GLU A 87 17.83 -0.85 -3.18
N LEU A 88 17.69 0.48 -3.15
CA LEU A 88 16.56 1.22 -3.76
C LEU A 88 16.32 0.86 -5.24
N PRO A 89 17.35 0.73 -6.11
CA PRO A 89 17.12 0.33 -7.50
C PRO A 89 16.36 -1.00 -7.64
N SER A 90 16.67 -1.98 -6.79
CA SER A 90 16.00 -3.28 -6.80
C SER A 90 14.55 -3.20 -6.29
N VAL A 91 14.32 -2.36 -5.27
CA VAL A 91 12.97 -2.08 -4.74
C VAL A 91 12.11 -1.43 -5.83
N TYR A 92 12.63 -0.40 -6.49
CA TYR A 92 11.90 0.29 -7.57
C TYR A 92 11.66 -0.62 -8.77
N ALA A 93 12.61 -1.47 -9.15
CA ALA A 93 12.42 -2.44 -10.22
C ALA A 93 11.27 -3.42 -9.90
N ARG A 94 11.19 -3.88 -8.63
CA ARG A 94 10.11 -4.74 -8.16
C ARG A 94 8.76 -4.04 -8.16
N ILE A 95 8.69 -2.80 -7.67
CA ILE A 95 7.46 -1.99 -7.73
C ILE A 95 7.01 -1.81 -9.18
N ALA A 96 7.93 -1.47 -10.10
CA ALA A 96 7.61 -1.31 -11.50
C ALA A 96 7.10 -2.63 -12.14
N GLN A 97 7.65 -3.77 -11.75
CA GLN A 97 7.18 -5.07 -12.20
C GLN A 97 5.78 -5.38 -11.67
N GLU A 98 5.52 -5.16 -10.38
CA GLU A 98 4.19 -5.33 -9.80
C GLU A 98 3.16 -4.44 -10.50
N LEU A 99 3.50 -3.16 -10.71
CA LEU A 99 2.63 -2.23 -11.43
C LEU A 99 2.35 -2.71 -12.84
N ARG A 100 3.32 -3.29 -13.58
CA ARG A 100 3.09 -3.87 -14.91
C ARG A 100 2.24 -5.15 -14.91
N GLN A 101 2.16 -5.85 -13.78
CA GLN A 101 1.39 -7.09 -13.63
C GLN A 101 0.03 -6.88 -12.95
N GLN A 102 -0.30 -5.64 -12.60
CA GLN A 102 -1.62 -5.29 -12.07
C GLN A 102 -2.72 -5.58 -13.09
N TYR A 103 -3.79 -6.22 -12.63
CA TYR A 103 -5.02 -6.40 -13.38
C TYR A 103 -6.04 -5.36 -12.90
N GLN A 104 -6.78 -4.77 -13.83
CA GLN A 104 -7.95 -3.96 -13.53
C GLN A 104 -9.19 -4.84 -13.69
N LEU A 105 -10.09 -4.74 -12.71
CA LEU A 105 -11.37 -5.44 -12.72
C LEU A 105 -12.47 -4.39 -12.56
N ASP A 106 -13.36 -4.34 -13.52
CA ASP A 106 -14.51 -3.45 -13.49
C ASP A 106 -15.77 -4.28 -13.19
N PHE A 107 -16.60 -3.78 -12.28
CA PHE A 107 -17.86 -4.41 -11.89
C PHE A 107 -18.88 -3.33 -11.51
N TYR A 108 -20.16 -3.67 -11.50
CA TYR A 108 -21.22 -2.76 -11.09
C TYR A 108 -21.54 -2.94 -9.60
N SER A 109 -21.53 -1.84 -8.84
CA SER A 109 -22.01 -1.79 -7.46
C SER A 109 -23.41 -1.18 -7.38
N ASP A 110 -24.13 -1.46 -6.30
CA ASP A 110 -25.45 -0.84 -6.05
C ASP A 110 -25.30 0.69 -5.90
N PRO A 111 -25.98 1.51 -6.71
CA PRO A 111 -25.84 2.97 -6.71
C PRO A 111 -26.41 3.63 -5.44
N SER A 112 -27.18 2.93 -4.62
CA SER A 112 -27.80 3.48 -3.40
C SER A 112 -26.82 3.72 -2.24
N ALA A 113 -25.57 3.25 -2.35
CA ALA A 113 -24.53 3.36 -1.33
C ALA A 113 -23.28 4.11 -1.81
N ALA A 114 -23.49 5.27 -2.45
CA ALA A 114 -22.41 6.17 -2.86
C ALA A 114 -21.58 6.63 -1.64
N ASP A 115 -20.26 6.75 -1.82
CA ASP A 115 -19.31 7.25 -0.82
C ASP A 115 -19.16 6.38 0.45
N VAL A 116 -19.64 5.13 0.41
CA VAL A 116 -19.47 4.14 1.50
C VAL A 116 -18.37 3.16 1.15
N TRP A 117 -17.54 2.78 2.13
CA TRP A 117 -16.53 1.74 1.95
C TRP A 117 -17.18 0.36 1.80
N HIS A 118 -16.86 -0.32 0.71
CA HIS A 118 -17.30 -1.69 0.45
C HIS A 118 -16.13 -2.66 0.55
N ALA A 119 -16.26 -3.70 1.38
CA ALA A 119 -15.24 -4.74 1.47
C ALA A 119 -15.20 -5.57 0.18
N LEU A 120 -13.99 -5.87 -0.31
CA LEU A 120 -13.78 -6.62 -1.54
C LEU A 120 -13.16 -7.98 -1.23
N GLN A 121 -13.72 -9.04 -1.79
CA GLN A 121 -13.11 -10.37 -1.77
C GLN A 121 -13.03 -10.92 -3.20
N ILE A 122 -11.81 -11.22 -3.65
CA ILE A 122 -11.56 -11.87 -4.94
C ILE A 122 -10.99 -13.25 -4.67
N ARG A 123 -11.53 -14.27 -5.36
CA ARG A 123 -11.07 -15.66 -5.27
C ARG A 123 -10.60 -16.10 -6.65
N SER A 124 -9.40 -16.67 -6.73
CA SER A 124 -8.91 -17.36 -7.93
C SER A 124 -9.18 -18.86 -7.81
N SER A 125 -9.78 -19.44 -8.85
CA SER A 125 -9.93 -20.90 -8.98
C SER A 125 -8.63 -21.60 -9.37
N ALA A 126 -7.64 -20.86 -9.88
CA ALA A 126 -6.36 -21.40 -10.36
C ALA A 126 -5.27 -21.46 -9.27
N GLY A 127 -5.61 -21.21 -8.00
CA GLY A 127 -4.68 -21.31 -6.86
C GLY A 127 -3.61 -20.21 -6.82
N GLN A 128 -3.75 -19.15 -7.62
CA GLN A 128 -2.79 -18.04 -7.64
C GLN A 128 -2.88 -17.24 -6.34
N GLN A 129 -1.72 -16.78 -5.86
CA GLN A 129 -1.69 -15.82 -4.78
C GLN A 129 -2.09 -14.45 -5.31
N LEU A 130 -3.27 -13.98 -4.90
CA LEU A 130 -3.76 -12.65 -5.26
C LEU A 130 -3.37 -11.64 -4.20
N ARG A 131 -2.94 -10.46 -4.64
CA ARG A 131 -2.86 -9.27 -3.80
C ARG A 131 -3.96 -8.32 -4.24
N ILE A 132 -4.88 -8.05 -3.33
CA ILE A 132 -6.08 -7.25 -3.60
C ILE A 132 -6.20 -6.16 -2.55
N PRO A 133 -6.67 -4.96 -2.92
CA PRO A 133 -7.14 -4.00 -1.94
C PRO A 133 -8.25 -4.63 -1.09
N ASN A 134 -8.35 -4.22 0.18
CA ASN A 134 -9.36 -4.76 1.09
C ASN A 134 -10.79 -4.33 0.77
N GLY A 135 -10.95 -3.40 -0.17
CA GLY A 135 -12.23 -2.81 -0.53
C GLY A 135 -12.06 -1.67 -1.53
N TYR A 136 -13.17 -1.00 -1.81
CA TYR A 136 -13.24 0.13 -2.73
C TYR A 136 -14.25 1.17 -2.21
N PHE A 137 -14.10 2.40 -2.71
CA PHE A 137 -15.15 3.42 -2.70
C PHE A 137 -15.74 3.50 -4.11
N PRO A 138 -17.08 3.55 -4.28
CA PRO A 138 -17.74 3.67 -5.59
C PRO A 138 -17.45 4.99 -6.30
#